data_AF-A0AAE5C410-F1
#
_entry.id   AF-A0AAE5C410-F1
#
_cell.length_a   1.000
_cell.length_b   1.000
_cell.length_c   1.000
_cell.angle_alpha   90.00
_cell.angle_beta   90.00
_cell.angle_gamma   90.00
#
_symmetry.space_group_name_H-M   'P 1'
#
loop_
_entity.id
_entity.type
_entity.pdbx_description
1 polymer ?
#
loop_
_entity_poly.entity_id
_entity_poly.type
_entity_poly.pdbx_seq_one_letter_code
_entity_poly.pdbx_strand_id
1 'polypeptide(L)' 'AFLCADLGIVPELEPRPDHARYLDGWLKVLHHDKRAIFSAAAHAQRAVDYLHSLQPELDEEEAA' A
#
# COMPACT_ATOMS: atom_id res chain seq x y z
N ALA A 1 0.20 -2.23 2.98
CA ALA A 1 -1.03 -1.75 3.63
C ALA A 1 -2.22 -1.84 2.67
N PHE A 2 -2.32 -1.00 1.62
CA PHE A 2 -3.49 -1.03 0.72
C PHE A 2 -3.63 -2.38 -0.01
N LEU A 3 -2.59 -2.80 -0.74
CA LEU A 3 -2.60 -4.11 -1.42
C LEU A 3 -2.77 -5.29 -0.45
N CYS A 4 -2.07 -5.26 0.70
CA CYS A 4 -2.19 -6.33 1.70
C CYS A 4 -3.63 -6.43 2.24
N ALA A 5 -4.27 -5.29 2.50
CA ALA A 5 -5.65 -5.26 2.97
C ALA A 5 -6.61 -5.80 1.90
N ASP A 6 -6.40 -5.42 0.64
CA ASP A 6 -7.17 -5.93 -0.49
C ASP A 6 -7.05 -7.47 -0.63
N LEU A 7 -5.83 -8.01 -0.49
CA LEU A 7 -5.55 -9.44 -0.54
C LEU A 7 -5.88 -10.20 0.75
N GLY A 8 -6.43 -9.56 1.78
CA GLY A 8 -6.70 -10.18 3.08
C GLY A 8 -5.44 -10.59 3.87
N ILE A 9 -4.28 -10.05 3.52
CA ILE A 9 -3.00 -10.28 4.21
C ILE A 9 -2.93 -9.36 5.44
N VAL A 10 -3.11 -9.94 6.61
CA VAL A 10 -2.98 -9.23 7.89
C VAL A 10 -1.51 -9.16 8.28
N PRO A 11 -0.96 -7.96 8.59
CA PRO A 11 0.39 -7.86 9.12
C PRO A 11 0.49 -8.58 10.47
N GLU A 12 1.64 -9.21 10.72
CA GLU A 12 1.94 -9.77 12.05
C GLU A 12 1.80 -8.70 13.13
N LEU A 13 1.34 -9.10 14.32
CA LEU A 13 1.18 -8.22 15.49
C LEU A 13 2.53 -7.68 15.98
N GLU A 14 3.63 -8.37 15.70
CA GLU A 14 4.99 -7.91 16.01
C GLU A 14 5.54 -7.06 14.84
N PRO A 15 5.97 -5.81 15.09
CA PRO A 15 6.61 -5.00 14.05
C PRO A 15 7.94 -5.64 13.64
N ARG A 16 8.21 -5.74 12.33
CA ARG A 16 9.53 -6.22 11.89
C ARG A 16 10.61 -5.23 12.36
N PRO A 17 11.82 -5.72 12.71
CA PRO A 17 12.90 -4.88 13.27
C PRO A 17 13.30 -3.67 12.42
N ASP A 18 13.00 -3.70 11.11
CA ASP A 18 13.30 -2.67 10.13
C ASP A 18 12.16 -1.66 9.89
N HIS A 19 10.98 -1.87 10.47
CA HIS A 19 9.80 -1.00 10.25
C HIS A 19 10.00 0.46 10.70
N ALA A 20 10.85 0.72 11.71
CA ALA A 20 11.00 2.07 12.25
C ALA A 20 11.99 2.96 11.46
N ARG A 21 12.76 2.39 10.52
CA ARG A 21 13.92 3.08 9.91
C ARG A 21 13.56 4.35 9.15
N TYR A 22 12.34 4.46 8.67
CA TYR A 22 11.86 5.61 7.87
C TYR A 22 11.06 6.63 8.69
N LEU A 23 10.77 6.37 9.98
CA LEU A 23 9.91 7.25 10.78
C LEU A 23 10.50 8.66 10.93
N ASP A 24 11.80 8.79 11.19
CA ASP A 24 12.47 10.10 11.27
C ASP A 24 12.31 10.91 9.98
N GLY A 25 12.46 10.28 8.82
CA GLY A 25 12.25 10.92 7.52
C GLY A 25 10.81 11.39 7.32
N TRP A 26 9.84 10.53 7.63
CA TRP A 26 8.42 10.89 7.52
C TRP A 26 8.01 12.00 8.50
N LEU A 27 8.52 11.99 9.73
CA LEU A 27 8.27 13.06 10.69
C LEU A 27 8.77 14.41 10.17
N LYS A 28 9.97 14.46 9.56
CA LYS A 28 10.50 15.67 8.92
C LYS A 28 9.60 16.14 7.77
N VAL A 29 9.21 15.23 6.87
CA VAL A 29 8.33 15.55 5.73
C VAL A 29 7.00 16.13 6.23
N LEU A 30 6.36 15.47 7.19
CA LEU A 30 5.04 15.88 7.70
C LEU A 30 5.09 17.15 8.55
N HIS A 31 6.23 17.45 9.16
CA HIS A 31 6.43 18.72 9.86
C HIS A 31 6.44 19.90 8.86
N HIS A 32 7.06 19.72 7.69
CA HIS A 32 7.12 20.76 6.65
C HIS A 32 5.86 20.81 5.77
N ASP A 33 5.25 19.66 5.49
CA ASP A 33 4.05 19.56 4.67
C ASP A 33 3.08 18.51 5.24
N LYS A 34 2.06 18.99 5.96
CA LYS A 34 1.00 18.13 6.52
C LYS A 34 0.15 17.46 5.45
N ARG A 35 0.15 17.95 4.20
CA ARG A 35 -0.61 17.38 3.09
C ARG A 35 0.16 16.31 2.32
N ALA A 36 1.47 16.16 2.57
CA ALA A 36 2.30 15.15 1.92
C ALA A 36 1.72 13.73 2.08
N ILE A 37 1.03 13.46 3.20
CA ILE A 37 0.37 12.17 3.43
C ILE A 37 -0.72 11.84 2.40
N PHE A 38 -1.44 12.84 1.90
CA PHE A 38 -2.48 12.63 0.89
C PHE A 38 -1.87 12.33 -0.48
N SER A 39 -0.79 13.04 -0.84
CA SER A 39 -0.04 12.74 -2.07
C SER A 39 0.55 11.33 -2.01
N ALA A 40 1.17 10.97 -0.88
CA ALA A 40 1.71 9.62 -0.66
C ALA A 40 0.61 8.55 -0.78
N ALA A 41 -0.57 8.76 -0.18
CA ALA A 41 -1.71 7.86 -0.30
C ALA A 41 -2.23 7.76 -1.74
N ALA A 42 -2.32 8.86 -2.48
CA ALA A 42 -2.73 8.86 -3.89
C ALA A 42 -1.73 8.12 -4.79
N HIS A 43 -0.43 8.22 -4.51
CA HIS A 43 0.59 7.41 -5.17
C HIS A 43 0.48 5.92 -4.81
N ALA A 44 0.24 5.60 -3.53
CA ALA A 44 0.04 4.22 -3.09
C ALA A 44 -1.18 3.59 -3.78
N GLN A 45 -2.32 4.31 -3.88
CA GLN A 45 -3.51 3.81 -4.57
C GLN A 45 -3.23 3.54 -6.05
N ARG A 46 -2.61 4.48 -6.77
CA ARG A 46 -2.25 4.28 -8.18
C ARG A 46 -1.35 3.07 -8.41
N ALA A 47 -0.44 2.79 -7.48
CA ALA A 47 0.40 1.61 -7.56
C ALA A 47 -0.41 0.32 -7.38
N VAL A 48 -1.39 0.31 -6.47
CA VAL A 48 -2.31 -0.83 -6.29
C VAL A 48 -3.15 -1.04 -7.54
N ASP A 49 -3.78 0.02 -8.05
CA ASP A 49 -4.61 -0.04 -9.27
C ASP A 49 -3.81 -0.59 -10.46
N TYR A 50 -2.55 -0.14 -10.60
CA TYR A 50 -1.63 -0.65 -11.62
C TYR A 50 -1.38 -2.15 -11.47
N LEU A 51 -1.09 -2.63 -10.25
CA LEU A 51 -0.85 -4.06 -10.02
C LEU A 51 -2.10 -4.91 -10.31
N HIS A 52 -3.30 -4.40 -10.02
CA HIS A 52 -4.56 -5.06 -10.41
C HIS A 52 -4.76 -5.10 -11.92
N SER A 53 -4.43 -4.01 -12.63
CA SER A 53 -4.53 -3.96 -14.10
C SER A 53 -3.62 -4.96 -14.82
N LEU A 54 -2.63 -5.52 -14.11
CA LEU A 54 -1.72 -6.53 -14.64
C LEU A 54 -2.17 -7.97 -14.31
N GLN A 55 -3.22 -8.17 -13.52
CA GLN A 55 -3.73 -9.50 -13.24
C GLN A 55 -4.40 -10.07 -14.50
N PRO A 56 -4.30 -11.39 -14.75
CA PRO A 56 -5.02 -12.02 -15.85
C PRO A 56 -6.53 -11.80 -15.67
N GLU A 57 -7.24 -11.53 -16.76
CA GLU A 57 -8.70 -11.65 -16.73
C GLU A 57 -9.00 -13.13 -16.48
N LEU A 58 -9.65 -13.42 -15.34
CA LEU A 58 -10.21 -14.73 -15.11
C LEU A 58 -11.34 -14.88 -16.11
N ASP A 59 -11.11 -15.64 -17.19
CA ASP A 59 -12.19 -16.05 -18.08
C ASP A 59 -13.23 -16.81 -17.21
N GLU A 60 -14.37 -16.16 -16.93
CA GLU A 60 -15.47 -16.71 -16.13
C GLU A 60 -16.10 -17.99 -16.76
N GLU A 61 -15.61 -18.41 -17.94
CA GLU A 61 -16.07 -19.59 -18.69
C GLU A 61 -15.68 -20.93 -18.05
N GLU A 62 -14.70 -21.00 -17.13
CA GLU A 62 -14.30 -22.28 -16.52
C GLU A 62 -15.10 -22.64 -15.25
N ALA A 63 -16.00 -21.76 -14.79
CA ALA A 63 -16.80 -21.94 -13.57
C ALA A 63 -18.33 -22.10 -13.80
N ALA A 64 -18.79 -22.11 -15.06
CA ALA A 64 -20.20 -22.32 -15.45
C ALA A 64 -20.41 -23.67 -16.14
#